data_AF-A0A7W1DZZ8-F1
#
_entry.id   AF-A0A7W1DZZ8-F1
#
_cell.length_a   1.000
_cell.length_b   1.000
_cell.length_c   1.000
_cell.angle_alpha   90.00
_cell.angle_beta   90.00
_cell.angle_gamma   90.00
#
_symmetry.space_group_name_H-M   'P 1'
#
loop_
_entity.id
_entity.type
_entity.pdbx_description
1 polymer ?
#
loop_
_entity_poly.entity_id
_entity_poly.type
_entity_poly.pdbx_seq_one_letter_code
_entity_poly.pdbx_strand_id
1 'polypeptide(L)'
;MELGRSCSTHLRIVDTRPSPDAPVSHGDLPLGAGEEFVVAIIGVAGIPVGASAVVLNVTAVNPTEAGFLSLYPANLSFSSASPPTFSNLNTVVGGAPTPNLAIVKIAPPGSPNAGAVKVFNRRGTTDVILDVAGFYS
;
A
#
# COMPACT_ATOMS: atom_id res chain seq x y z
N MET A 1 -22.55 4.47 7.13
CA MET A 1 -21.52 3.73 6.36
C MET A 1 -20.98 2.67 7.29
N GLU A 2 -21.30 1.41 7.01
CA GLU A 2 -20.94 0.27 7.85
C GLU A 2 -19.80 -0.50 7.18
N LEU A 3 -18.80 -0.93 7.95
CA LEU A 3 -17.68 -1.72 7.47
C LEU A 3 -18.19 -3.13 7.13
N GLY A 4 -18.21 -3.50 5.85
CA GLY A 4 -18.50 -4.88 5.44
C GLY A 4 -17.43 -5.82 6.02
N ARG A 5 -17.84 -6.79 6.83
CA ARG A 5 -16.94 -7.75 7.47
C ARG A 5 -17.07 -9.13 6.82
N SER A 6 -15.97 -9.63 6.23
CA SER A 6 -15.76 -11.06 5.97
C SER A 6 -14.58 -11.57 6.82
N CYS A 7 -14.64 -12.84 7.21
CA CYS A 7 -13.89 -13.48 8.28
C CYS A 7 -12.37 -13.60 7.99
N SER A 8 -11.61 -12.54 8.27
CA SER A 8 -10.33 -12.54 8.99
C SER A 8 -9.96 -11.08 9.26
N THR A 9 -9.99 -10.67 10.52
CA THR A 9 -9.51 -9.34 10.92
C THR A 9 -8.01 -9.28 10.64
N HIS A 10 -7.60 -8.44 9.68
CA HIS A 10 -6.27 -8.39 9.06
C HIS A 10 -5.91 -9.58 8.16
N LEU A 11 -5.94 -9.34 6.85
CA LEU A 11 -5.27 -10.20 5.86
C LEU A 11 -4.08 -9.44 5.27
N ARG A 12 -2.89 -10.04 5.37
CA ARG A 12 -1.69 -9.55 4.69
C ARG A 12 -1.82 -9.75 3.19
N ILE A 13 -1.65 -8.67 2.43
CA ILE A 13 -1.71 -8.69 0.96
C ILE A 13 -0.40 -8.27 0.30
N VAL A 14 0.49 -7.64 1.07
CA VAL A 14 1.86 -7.29 0.64
C VAL A 14 2.82 -7.49 1.80
N ASP A 15 3.98 -8.06 1.51
CA ASP A 15 5.16 -8.01 2.38
C ASP A 15 6.39 -8.05 1.48
N THR A 16 7.13 -6.94 1.37
CA THR A 16 8.29 -6.87 0.48
C THR A 16 9.58 -7.37 1.12
N ARG A 17 9.52 -7.83 2.38
CA ARG A 17 10.69 -8.41 3.04
C ARG A 17 11.02 -9.76 2.40
N PRO A 18 12.30 -10.19 2.40
CA PRO A 18 12.66 -11.53 1.97
C PRO A 18 11.99 -12.60 2.85
N SER A 19 10.94 -13.25 2.33
CA SER A 19 10.20 -14.31 3.04
C SER A 19 9.54 -15.25 2.03
N PRO A 20 9.73 -16.58 2.14
CA PRO A 20 9.16 -17.54 1.19
C PRO A 20 7.62 -17.58 1.22
N ASP A 21 7.00 -17.15 2.32
CA ASP A 21 5.55 -17.17 2.52
C ASP A 21 4.89 -15.79 2.37
N ALA A 22 5.66 -14.76 1.97
CA ALA A 22 5.13 -13.42 1.78
C ALA A 22 4.23 -13.34 0.54
N PRO A 23 3.08 -12.66 0.60
CA PRO A 23 2.33 -12.30 -0.59
C PRO A 23 3.19 -11.40 -1.49
N VAL A 24 3.74 -12.00 -2.54
CA VAL A 24 4.58 -11.33 -3.54
C VAL A 24 3.79 -10.20 -4.22
N SER A 25 4.18 -8.95 -3.98
CA SER A 25 3.64 -7.78 -4.70
C SER A 25 4.71 -6.85 -5.27
N HIS A 26 5.99 -7.08 -4.95
CA HIS A 26 7.14 -6.33 -5.48
C HIS A 26 8.42 -7.17 -5.58
N GLY A 27 8.30 -8.45 -5.96
CA GLY A 27 9.45 -9.34 -6.17
C GLY A 27 10.33 -9.58 -4.94
N ASP A 28 9.75 -9.48 -3.72
CA ASP A 28 10.45 -9.60 -2.42
C ASP A 28 11.64 -8.66 -2.25
N LEU A 29 11.54 -7.46 -2.83
CA LEU A 29 12.54 -6.41 -2.75
C LEU A 29 12.00 -5.15 -2.06
N PRO A 30 12.81 -4.50 -1.20
CA PRO A 30 12.50 -3.19 -0.65
C PRO A 30 12.14 -2.20 -1.75
N LEU A 31 11.17 -1.33 -1.48
CA LEU A 31 10.76 -0.30 -2.42
C LEU A 31 11.79 0.83 -2.46
N GLY A 32 12.33 1.13 -3.64
CA GLY A 32 13.36 2.13 -3.87
C GLY A 32 12.89 3.58 -3.89
N ALA A 33 13.84 4.50 -4.04
CA ALA A 33 13.58 5.93 -3.97
C ALA A 33 12.83 6.41 -5.22
N GLY A 34 11.64 6.95 -5.01
CA GLY A 34 10.74 7.38 -6.09
C GLY A 34 10.05 6.25 -6.83
N GLU A 35 10.21 5.01 -6.37
CA GLU A 35 9.54 3.87 -6.95
C GLU A 35 8.08 3.81 -6.49
N GLU A 36 7.23 3.30 -7.38
CA GLU A 36 5.85 2.95 -7.10
C GLU A 36 5.58 1.52 -7.52
N PHE A 37 4.70 0.82 -6.79
CA PHE A 37 4.21 -0.49 -7.21
C PHE A 37 2.69 -0.60 -7.05
N VAL A 38 2.09 -1.42 -7.92
CA VAL A 38 0.65 -1.64 -7.97
C VAL A 38 0.27 -2.79 -7.03
N VAL A 39 -0.80 -2.58 -6.27
CA VAL A 39 -1.38 -3.55 -5.35
C VAL A 39 -2.81 -3.82 -5.78
N ALA A 40 -3.08 -5.04 -6.23
CA ALA A 40 -4.44 -5.47 -6.53
C ALA A 40 -5.28 -5.50 -5.24
N ILE A 41 -6.51 -4.95 -5.30
CA ILE A 41 -7.39 -4.84 -4.13
C ILE A 41 -8.71 -5.56 -4.36
N ILE A 42 -9.41 -5.25 -5.46
CA ILE A 42 -10.69 -5.90 -5.77
C ILE A 42 -10.48 -7.40 -5.98
N GLY A 43 -11.32 -8.22 -5.36
CA GLY A 43 -11.21 -9.68 -5.39
C GLY A 43 -10.15 -10.26 -4.44
N VAL A 44 -9.33 -9.42 -3.82
CA VAL A 44 -8.38 -9.82 -2.78
C VAL A 44 -9.05 -9.66 -1.41
N ALA A 45 -8.74 -10.56 -0.46
CA ALA A 45 -9.26 -10.48 0.92
C ALA A 45 -10.80 -10.46 1.04
N GLY A 46 -11.52 -10.98 0.04
CA GLY A 46 -12.99 -10.92 0.00
C GLY A 46 -13.56 -9.53 -0.28
N ILE A 47 -12.73 -8.58 -0.76
CA ILE A 47 -13.19 -7.25 -1.16
C ILE A 47 -14.03 -7.37 -2.45
N PRO A 48 -15.31 -6.94 -2.42
CA PRO A 48 -16.21 -7.14 -3.54
C PRO A 48 -15.90 -6.22 -4.72
N VAL A 49 -16.34 -6.64 -5.91
CA VAL A 49 -16.45 -5.74 -7.06
C VAL A 49 -17.38 -4.59 -6.69
N GLY A 50 -16.95 -3.35 -6.96
CA GLY A 50 -17.68 -2.14 -6.62
C GLY A 50 -17.23 -1.45 -5.34
N ALA A 51 -16.30 -2.03 -4.57
CA ALA A 51 -15.66 -1.30 -3.48
C ALA A 51 -14.97 -0.02 -3.99
N SER A 52 -15.21 1.10 -3.31
CA SER A 52 -14.73 2.43 -3.70
C SER A 52 -13.45 2.85 -2.95
N ALA A 53 -13.21 2.26 -1.78
CA ALA A 53 -12.01 2.47 -0.99
C ALA A 53 -11.64 1.23 -0.17
N VAL A 54 -10.36 1.10 0.16
CA VAL A 54 -9.82 0.06 1.06
C VAL A 54 -9.22 0.71 2.29
N VAL A 55 -9.35 0.05 3.43
CA VAL A 55 -8.68 0.41 4.68
C VAL A 55 -7.48 -0.51 4.82
N LEU A 56 -6.28 0.08 4.81
CA LEU A 56 -5.01 -0.63 4.87
C LEU A 56 -4.24 -0.21 6.12
N ASN A 57 -3.70 -1.18 6.83
CA ASN A 57 -2.57 -0.92 7.71
C ASN A 57 -1.29 -1.00 6.87
N VAL A 58 -0.59 0.11 6.72
CA VAL A 58 0.72 0.19 6.06
C VAL A 58 1.81 0.17 7.12
N THR A 59 2.81 -0.70 6.97
CA THR A 59 3.98 -0.72 7.84
C THR A 59 5.24 -0.54 7.02
N ALA A 60 6.06 0.46 7.39
CA ALA A 60 7.42 0.59 6.87
C ALA A 60 8.41 -0.13 7.77
N VAL A 61 9.33 -0.86 7.16
CA VAL A 61 10.38 -1.63 7.85
C VAL A 61 11.73 -1.31 7.18
N ASN A 62 12.79 -1.29 8.00
CA ASN A 62 14.17 -1.05 7.57
C ASN A 62 14.39 0.16 6.63
N PRO A 63 13.81 1.35 6.89
CA PRO A 63 14.05 2.51 6.04
C PRO A 63 15.54 2.92 6.08
N THR A 64 16.13 3.18 4.92
CA THR A 64 17.55 3.61 4.82
C THR A 64 17.72 5.13 4.84
N GLU A 65 16.65 5.90 4.61
CA GLU A 65 16.62 7.36 4.72
C GLU A 65 15.30 7.84 5.35
N ALA A 66 15.32 9.04 5.93
CA ALA A 66 14.10 9.72 6.35
C ALA A 66 13.29 10.18 5.13
N GLY A 67 11.99 9.92 5.12
CA GLY A 67 11.12 10.17 3.97
C GLY A 67 9.65 9.88 4.28
N PHE A 68 8.91 9.42 3.28
CA PHE A 68 7.52 9.01 3.47
C PHE A 68 7.06 8.00 2.42
N LEU A 69 6.01 7.25 2.81
CA LEU A 69 5.16 6.45 1.94
C LEU A 69 3.84 7.16 1.65
N SER A 70 3.36 7.03 0.42
CA SER A 70 2.05 7.52 -0.02
C SER A 70 1.28 6.40 -0.69
N LEU A 71 -0.01 6.27 -0.36
CA LEU A 71 -0.92 5.30 -0.95
C LEU A 71 -2.03 6.05 -1.70
N TYR A 72 -2.32 5.62 -2.92
CA TYR A 72 -3.25 6.34 -3.81
C TYR A 72 -3.89 5.41 -4.85
N PRO A 73 -4.98 5.84 -5.51
CA PRO A 73 -5.58 5.10 -6.62
C PRO A 73 -4.56 4.77 -7.72
N ALA A 74 -4.52 3.52 -8.17
CA ALA A 74 -3.52 3.05 -9.12
C ALA A 74 -3.62 3.66 -10.55
N ASN A 75 -4.65 4.45 -10.82
CA ASN A 75 -4.79 5.24 -12.04
C ASN A 75 -3.98 6.54 -12.03
N LEU A 76 -3.37 6.89 -10.89
CA LEU A 76 -2.40 7.98 -10.79
C LEU A 76 -0.98 7.41 -10.84
N SER A 77 0.00 8.25 -11.13
CA SER A 77 1.42 7.89 -11.12
C SER A 77 2.25 9.08 -10.66
N PHE A 78 3.29 8.80 -9.88
CA PHE A 78 4.24 9.78 -9.38
C PHE A 78 5.67 9.28 -9.59
N SER A 79 6.63 10.19 -9.46
CA SER A 79 8.06 9.87 -9.57
C SER A 79 8.89 10.74 -8.63
N SER A 80 10.19 10.45 -8.53
CA SER A 80 11.13 11.33 -7.79
C SER A 80 11.12 12.78 -8.28
N ALA A 81 10.92 13.01 -9.59
CA ALA A 81 10.91 14.35 -10.18
C ALA A 81 9.59 15.09 -9.95
N SER A 82 8.48 14.35 -9.84
CA SER A 82 7.14 14.89 -9.55
C SER A 82 6.45 14.02 -8.49
N PRO A 83 6.86 14.14 -7.22
CA PRO A 83 6.41 13.28 -6.14
C PRO A 83 5.03 13.71 -5.60
N PRO A 84 4.32 12.83 -4.88
CA PRO A 84 3.10 13.21 -4.17
C PRO A 84 3.37 14.33 -3.15
N THR A 85 2.40 15.23 -2.97
CA THR A 85 2.43 16.31 -1.95
C THR A 85 1.83 15.89 -0.62
N PHE A 86 1.46 14.62 -0.47
CA PHE A 86 0.81 14.04 0.71
C PHE A 86 1.56 12.79 1.15
N SER A 87 1.49 12.46 2.45
CA SER A 87 2.03 11.23 3.02
C SER A 87 0.97 10.49 3.81
N ASN A 88 1.09 9.16 3.83
CA ASN A 88 0.34 8.30 4.74
C ASN A 88 1.21 7.83 5.89
N LEU A 89 2.52 7.67 5.69
CA LEU A 89 3.43 7.22 6.73
C LEU A 89 4.80 7.86 6.52
N ASN A 90 5.37 8.47 7.56
CA ASN A 90 6.72 9.00 7.49
C ASN A 90 7.72 7.93 7.89
N THR A 91 8.78 7.76 7.10
CA THR A 91 9.84 6.80 7.38
C THR A 91 10.96 7.47 8.17
N VAL A 92 11.47 6.77 9.19
CA VAL A 92 12.55 7.26 10.06
C VAL A 92 13.66 6.22 10.08
N VAL A 93 14.83 6.57 9.53
CA VAL A 93 16.01 5.70 9.52
C VAL A 93 16.39 5.28 10.94
N GLY A 94 16.70 3.99 11.11
CA GLY A 94 17.05 3.41 12.41
C GLY A 94 15.86 3.26 13.38
N GLY A 95 14.64 3.59 12.95
CA GLY A 95 13.42 3.37 13.73
C GLY A 95 12.94 1.92 13.72
N ALA A 96 12.12 1.56 14.70
CA ALA A 96 11.38 0.30 14.71
C ALA A 96 10.35 0.25 13.56
N PRO A 97 9.86 -0.94 13.15
CA PRO A 97 8.74 -1.07 12.24
C PRO A 97 7.60 -0.10 12.62
N THR A 98 7.23 0.76 11.68
CA THR A 98 6.29 1.85 11.94
C THR A 98 5.01 1.57 11.17
N PRO A 99 3.87 1.31 11.85
CA PRO A 99 2.57 1.13 11.21
C PRO A 99 1.77 2.44 11.14
N ASN A 100 0.88 2.56 10.17
CA ASN A 100 -0.20 3.55 10.16
C ASN A 100 -1.43 3.02 9.41
N LEU A 101 -2.63 3.36 9.88
CA LEU A 101 -3.88 3.02 9.21
C LEU A 101 -4.25 4.09 8.17
N ALA A 102 -4.51 3.69 6.94
CA ALA A 102 -4.87 4.57 5.83
C ALA A 102 -6.15 4.10 5.14
N ILE A 103 -7.01 5.06 4.77
CA ILE A 103 -8.15 4.82 3.88
C ILE A 103 -7.77 5.33 2.49
N VAL A 104 -7.77 4.45 1.51
CA VAL A 104 -7.25 4.72 0.17
C VAL A 104 -8.35 4.45 -0.85
N LYS A 105 -8.62 5.44 -1.71
CA LYS A 105 -9.52 5.24 -2.86
C LYS A 105 -8.93 4.19 -3.80
N ILE A 106 -9.80 3.33 -4.31
CA ILE A 106 -9.44 2.32 -5.31
C ILE A 106 -9.54 2.95 -6.70
N ALA A 107 -8.64 2.58 -7.62
CA ALA A 107 -8.73 3.01 -9.01
C ALA A 107 -10.10 2.64 -9.61
N PRO A 108 -10.83 3.60 -10.21
CA PRO A 108 -12.19 3.37 -10.66
C PRO A 108 -12.27 2.39 -11.84
N PRO A 109 -13.43 1.76 -12.09
CA PRO A 109 -13.64 0.97 -13.29
C PRO A 109 -13.33 1.75 -14.56
N GLY A 110 -12.68 1.10 -15.53
CA GLY A 110 -12.33 1.71 -16.82
C GLY A 110 -11.07 2.58 -16.83
N SER A 111 -10.40 2.80 -15.68
CA SER A 111 -9.10 3.46 -15.65
C SER A 111 -7.93 2.46 -15.78
N PRO A 112 -6.71 2.92 -16.11
CA PRO A 112 -5.51 2.10 -15.92
C PRO A 112 -5.44 1.54 -14.50
N ASN A 113 -5.06 0.27 -14.36
CA ASN A 113 -4.99 -0.45 -13.08
C ASN A 113 -6.30 -0.38 -12.25
N ALA A 114 -7.46 -0.41 -12.90
CA ALA A 114 -8.76 -0.42 -12.23
C ALA A 114 -8.82 -1.50 -11.13
N GLY A 115 -9.40 -1.16 -9.98
CA GLY A 115 -9.51 -2.07 -8.84
C GLY A 115 -8.25 -2.20 -7.98
N ALA A 116 -7.22 -1.38 -8.22
CA ALA A 116 -5.96 -1.41 -7.49
C ALA A 116 -5.62 -0.07 -6.80
N VAL A 117 -4.65 -0.13 -5.91
CA VAL A 117 -3.95 1.03 -5.33
C VAL A 117 -2.47 0.97 -5.69
N LYS A 118 -1.76 2.07 -5.49
CA LYS A 118 -0.29 2.12 -5.56
C LYS A 118 0.28 2.57 -4.23
N VAL A 119 1.50 2.10 -3.95
CA VAL A 119 2.36 2.64 -2.89
C VAL A 119 3.55 3.30 -3.55
N PHE A 120 3.93 4.49 -3.07
CA PHE A 120 5.12 5.23 -3.48
C PHE A 120 6.06 5.42 -2.30
N ASN A 121 7.38 5.27 -2.50
CA ASN A 121 8.39 5.64 -1.51
C ASN A 121 9.17 6.88 -1.96
N ARG A 122 9.31 7.89 -1.09
CA ARG A 122 9.95 9.16 -1.45
C ARG A 122 11.48 9.13 -1.43
N ARG A 123 12.11 8.42 -0.48
CA ARG A 123 13.57 8.46 -0.26
C ARG A 123 14.10 7.12 0.20
N GLY A 124 15.38 6.87 -0.09
CA GLY A 124 16.05 5.63 0.25
C GLY A 124 15.28 4.39 -0.22
N THR A 125 15.46 3.32 0.52
CA THR A 125 14.73 2.05 0.39
C THR A 125 13.98 1.77 1.68
N THR A 126 12.84 1.09 1.60
CA THR A 126 12.15 0.56 2.77
C THR A 126 11.34 -0.68 2.38
N ASP A 127 11.28 -1.64 3.27
CA ASP A 127 10.32 -2.73 3.17
C ASP A 127 8.91 -2.22 3.50
N VAL A 128 7.91 -2.68 2.75
CA VAL A 128 6.50 -2.30 2.93
C VAL A 128 5.68 -3.56 3.22
N ILE A 129 4.87 -3.50 4.27
CA ILE A 129 3.86 -4.51 4.58
C ILE A 129 2.49 -3.84 4.49
N LEU A 130 1.54 -4.47 3.80
CA LEU A 130 0.15 -4.03 3.75
C LEU A 130 -0.78 -5.14 4.24
N ASP A 131 -1.61 -4.77 5.21
CA ASP A 131 -2.68 -5.63 5.71
C ASP A 131 -4.05 -4.95 5.48
N VAL A 132 -5.02 -5.71 5.00
CA VAL A 132 -6.41 -5.25 4.80
C VAL A 132 -7.15 -5.24 6.13
N ALA A 133 -7.65 -4.06 6.52
CA ALA A 133 -8.48 -3.86 7.70
C ALA A 133 -9.98 -3.74 7.39
N GLY A 134 -10.34 -3.46 6.15
CA GLY A 134 -11.73 -3.31 5.70
C GLY A 134 -11.83 -2.62 4.34
N PHE A 135 -13.06 -2.31 3.91
CA PHE A 135 -13.34 -1.59 2.66
C PHE A 135 -14.63 -0.77 2.77
N TYR A 136 -14.85 0.10 1.80
CA TYR A 136 -16.09 0.85 1.59
C TYR A 136 -16.71 0.47 0.23
N SER A 137 -18.04 0.40 0.18
CA SER A 137 -18.84 0.16 -1.02
C SER A 137 -19.88 1.25 -1.20
#